data_AF-A0A7X2PJB9-F1
#
_entry.id   AF-A0A7X2PJB9-F1
#
_cell.length_a   1.000
_cell.length_b   1.000
_cell.length_c   1.000
_cell.angle_alpha   90.00
_cell.angle_beta   90.00
_cell.angle_gamma   90.00
#
_symmetry.space_group_name_H-M   'P 1'
#
loop_
_entity.id
_entity.type
_entity.pdbx_description
1 polymer ?
#
loop_
_entity_poly.entity_id
_entity_poly.type
_entity_poly.pdbx_seq_one_letter_code
_entity_poly.pdbx_strand_id
1 'polypeptide(L)'
;MATISGIRGWGFLQAQSGEAPREVVAKRQNPNRLRAMPNEDLYLFRKRIDNSRIVRQADPEARGRCWSAIGAACVLTVALVSMLAPSVATILSGYQIQSLKGEQQRLLDERRRLEVEEATLVSPARLEGLARQRSMQQPSAGQIVHMDGAPNTSVALNTVK
;
A
#
# COMPACT_ATOMS: atom_id res chain seq x y z
N MET A 1 -5.64 -1.47 15.35
CA MET A 1 -5.19 -0.06 15.38
C MET A 1 -3.81 0.00 16.01
N ALA A 2 -2.75 -0.26 15.23
CA ALA A 2 -1.37 -0.14 15.69
C ALA A 2 -0.67 0.90 14.81
N THR A 3 -0.42 2.06 15.39
CA THR A 3 0.19 3.23 14.79
C THR A 3 1.68 3.00 14.56
N ILE A 4 2.10 2.94 13.30
CA ILE A 4 3.49 3.01 12.87
C ILE A 4 3.87 4.50 12.81
N SER A 5 4.50 5.01 13.86
CA SER A 5 5.16 6.31 13.86
C SER A 5 6.50 6.15 14.54
N GLY A 6 7.57 6.12 13.75
CA GLY A 6 8.90 5.86 14.30
C GLY A 6 10.01 5.79 13.27
N ILE A 7 10.00 6.65 12.24
CA ILE A 7 11.20 6.90 11.43
C ILE A 7 11.37 8.41 11.30
N ARG A 8 11.82 9.04 12.39
CA ARG A 8 12.37 10.40 12.35
C ARG A 8 13.86 10.27 12.10
N GLY A 9 14.25 10.57 10.86
CA GLY A 9 15.64 10.61 10.41
C GLY A 9 16.47 11.54 11.29
N TRP A 10 17.56 10.99 11.82
CA TRP A 10 18.65 11.71 12.44
C TRP A 10 19.90 11.46 11.60
N GLY A 11 20.30 12.47 10.85
CA GLY A 11 21.53 12.50 10.05
C GLY A 11 21.94 13.94 9.77
N PHE A 12 21.72 14.79 10.77
CA PHE A 12 22.33 16.09 11.04
C PHE A 12 23.39 16.55 10.01
N LEU A 13 22.94 17.34 9.02
CA LEU A 13 23.77 18.31 8.31
C LEU A 13 24.03 19.48 9.28
N GLN A 14 25.09 19.37 10.08
CA GLN A 14 25.52 20.47 10.93
C GLN A 14 26.42 21.40 10.11
N ALA A 15 25.79 22.41 9.52
CA ALA A 15 26.49 23.59 9.02
C ALA A 15 27.09 24.35 10.22
N GLN A 16 28.41 24.27 10.39
CA GLN A 16 29.12 25.12 11.35
C GLN A 16 29.39 26.47 10.70
N SER A 17 28.70 27.51 11.19
CA SER A 17 29.00 28.91 10.90
C SER A 17 29.11 29.70 12.20
N GLY A 18 30.32 30.20 12.47
CA GLY A 18 30.59 31.42 13.25
C GLY A 18 30.82 31.25 14.75
N GLU A 19 32.09 31.34 15.18
CA GLU A 19 32.62 32.44 16.01
C GLU A 19 34.10 32.17 16.34
N ALA A 20 34.96 33.17 16.08
CA ALA A 20 36.40 33.09 16.34
C ALA A 20 36.73 33.62 17.75
N PRO A 21 37.45 32.87 18.60
CA PRO A 21 37.98 33.42 19.85
C PRO A 21 39.13 34.39 19.54
N ARG A 22 39.08 35.61 20.09
CA ARG A 22 40.22 36.53 20.14
C ARG A 22 41.29 35.93 21.05
N GLU A 23 42.23 35.20 20.45
CA GLU A 23 43.36 34.61 21.18
C GLU A 23 44.47 35.66 21.30
N VAL A 24 44.67 36.14 22.53
CA VAL A 24 45.79 36.98 22.94
C VAL A 24 47.06 36.14 22.71
N VAL A 25 47.91 36.53 21.76
CA VAL A 25 49.13 35.79 21.43
C VAL A 25 50.15 35.96 22.56
N ALA A 26 49.99 35.14 23.60
CA ALA A 26 51.05 34.87 24.55
C ALA A 26 52.18 34.18 23.77
N LYS A 27 53.35 34.81 23.79
CA LYS A 27 54.58 34.32 23.15
C LYS A 27 55.01 33.02 23.83
N ARG A 28 54.42 31.88 23.42
CA ARG A 28 54.81 30.54 23.86
C ARG A 28 56.27 30.32 23.48
N GLN A 29 57.14 30.36 24.47
CA GLN A 29 58.50 29.84 24.35
C GLN A 29 58.35 28.32 24.25
N ASN A 30 58.78 27.75 23.12
CA ASN A 30 58.67 26.32 22.87
C ASN A 30 59.69 25.58 23.76
N PRO A 31 59.26 24.69 24.66
CA PRO A 31 60.16 24.01 25.60
C PRO A 31 61.08 22.96 24.94
N ASN A 32 60.89 22.64 23.64
CA ASN A 32 61.65 21.62 22.92
C ASN A 32 62.54 22.25 21.83
N ARG A 33 63.52 23.06 22.22
CA ARG A 33 64.53 23.58 21.30
C ARG A 33 65.70 22.59 21.21
N LEU A 34 65.80 21.87 20.11
CA LEU A 34 66.87 20.88 19.86
C LEU A 34 68.24 21.56 19.71
N ARG A 35 69.32 20.81 20.00
CA ARG A 35 70.71 21.26 19.89
C ARG A 35 71.03 21.58 18.43
N ALA A 36 71.63 22.75 18.18
CA ALA A 36 72.04 23.13 16.83
C ALA A 36 73.09 22.14 16.30
N MET A 37 72.73 21.43 15.22
CA MET A 37 73.69 20.63 14.46
C MET A 37 74.51 21.58 13.58
N PRO A 38 75.80 21.33 13.37
CA PRO A 38 76.59 22.13 12.45
C PRO A 38 76.00 21.99 11.03
N ASN A 39 75.83 23.12 10.34
CA ASN A 39 75.33 23.27 8.95
C ASN A 39 73.79 23.34 8.78
N GLU A 40 72.99 23.43 9.83
CA GLU A 40 71.52 23.59 9.71
C GLU A 40 71.09 25.07 9.65
N ASP A 41 71.44 25.77 8.58
CA ASP A 41 70.79 27.03 8.21
C ASP A 41 69.48 26.76 7.46
N LEU A 42 68.58 25.94 8.06
CA LEU A 42 67.25 25.73 7.51
C LEU A 42 66.32 26.86 7.99
N TYR A 43 66.34 27.98 7.26
CA TYR A 43 65.37 29.05 7.46
C TYR A 43 63.99 28.59 6.96
N LEU A 44 63.17 28.05 7.86
CA LEU A 44 61.75 27.80 7.59
C LEU A 44 61.02 29.13 7.45
N PHE A 45 61.07 29.71 6.25
CA PHE A 45 60.35 30.93 5.91
C PHE A 45 58.84 30.62 5.86
N ARG A 46 58.15 30.91 6.96
CA ARG A 46 56.68 30.84 6.99
C ARG A 46 56.11 32.09 6.32
N LYS A 47 55.85 32.00 5.01
CA LYS A 47 55.08 33.02 4.28
C LYS A 47 53.70 33.15 4.92
N ARG A 48 53.44 34.26 5.63
CA ARG A 48 52.12 34.56 6.17
C ARG A 48 51.23 35.01 5.02
N ILE A 49 50.48 34.06 4.45
CA ILE A 49 49.46 34.37 3.45
C ILE A 49 48.27 34.95 4.21
N ASP A 50 48.06 36.27 4.06
CA ASP A 50 46.87 36.94 4.57
C ASP A 50 45.70 36.74 3.59
N ASN A 51 44.79 35.84 3.96
CA ASN A 51 43.58 35.54 3.21
C ASN A 51 42.39 36.41 3.62
N SER A 52 42.59 37.45 4.44
CA SER A 52 41.50 38.30 4.97
C SER A 52 40.67 38.99 3.89
N ARG A 53 41.22 39.15 2.68
CA ARG A 53 40.55 39.79 1.53
C ARG A 53 40.01 38.81 0.50
N ILE A 54 40.13 37.50 0.73
CA ILE A 54 39.63 36.50 -0.21
C ILE A 54 38.13 36.33 0.01
N VAL A 55 37.34 36.93 -0.88
CA VAL A 55 35.91 36.68 -0.98
C VAL A 55 35.72 35.44 -1.85
N ARG A 56 34.97 34.45 -1.33
CA ARG A 56 34.64 33.24 -2.09
C ARG A 56 33.84 33.65 -3.33
N GLN A 57 34.41 33.44 -4.51
CA GLN A 57 33.68 33.61 -5.76
C GLN A 57 32.67 32.46 -5.87
N ALA A 58 31.38 32.80 -5.94
CA ALA A 58 30.35 31.80 -6.07
C ALA A 58 30.35 31.28 -7.51
N ASP A 59 30.88 30.08 -7.72
CA ASP A 59 30.81 29.41 -9.02
C ASP A 59 29.36 28.97 -9.31
N PRO A 60 28.67 29.56 -10.31
CA PRO A 60 27.28 29.23 -10.61
C PRO A 60 27.15 27.80 -11.17
N GLU A 61 28.16 27.32 -11.90
CA GLU A 61 28.14 25.97 -12.46
C GLU A 61 28.26 24.86 -11.41
N ALA A 62 29.01 25.11 -10.32
CA ALA A 62 29.14 24.15 -9.22
C ALA A 62 27.78 23.92 -8.55
N ARG A 63 26.99 24.99 -8.39
CA ARG A 63 25.61 24.89 -7.89
C ARG A 63 24.73 24.10 -8.84
N GLY A 64 24.82 24.35 -10.15
CA GLY A 64 24.06 23.61 -11.16
C GLY A 64 24.31 22.09 -11.11
N ARG A 65 25.57 21.67 -11.00
CA ARG A 65 25.94 20.24 -10.87
C ARG A 65 25.44 19.61 -9.55
N CYS A 66 25.46 20.34 -8.44
CA CYS A 66 24.90 19.83 -7.19
C CYS A 66 23.37 19.66 -7.27
N TRP A 67 22.66 20.64 -7.85
CA TRP A 67 21.21 20.57 -8.02
C TRP A 67 20.79 19.48 -9.01
N SER A 68 21.55 19.25 -10.08
CA SER A 68 21.26 18.16 -11.01
C SER A 68 21.47 16.79 -10.37
N ALA A 69 22.51 16.62 -9.54
CA ALA A 69 22.73 15.39 -8.79
C ALA A 69 21.60 15.11 -7.78
N ILE A 70 21.15 16.14 -7.05
CA ILE A 70 20.01 16.03 -6.12
C ILE A 70 18.73 15.68 -6.89
N GLY A 71 18.47 16.37 -8.00
CA GLY A 71 17.31 16.09 -8.85
C GLY A 71 17.32 14.66 -9.38
N ALA A 72 18.46 14.19 -9.88
CA ALA A 72 18.63 12.82 -10.36
C ALA A 72 18.36 11.78 -9.25
N ALA A 73 18.89 12.01 -8.04
CA ALA A 73 18.65 11.13 -6.89
C ALA A 73 17.16 11.09 -6.50
N CYS A 74 16.47 12.23 -6.50
CA CYS A 74 15.03 12.30 -6.23
C CYS A 74 14.22 11.54 -7.28
N VAL A 75 14.50 11.75 -8.58
CA VAL A 75 13.81 11.06 -9.67
C VAL A 75 14.02 9.54 -9.57
N LEU A 76 15.25 9.10 -9.32
CA LEU A 76 15.56 7.67 -9.15
C LEU A 76 14.79 7.07 -7.97
N THR A 77 14.72 7.79 -6.85
CA THR A 77 13.98 7.35 -5.66
C THR A 77 12.48 7.22 -5.94
N VAL A 78 11.89 8.22 -6.60
CA VAL A 78 10.47 8.19 -6.99
C VAL A 78 10.19 7.06 -7.98
N ALA A 79 11.06 6.88 -8.98
CA ALA A 79 10.93 5.79 -9.95
C ALA A 79 10.94 4.41 -9.25
N LEU A 80 11.88 4.19 -8.34
CA LEU A 80 11.94 2.98 -7.51
C LEU A 80 10.65 2.76 -6.72
N VAL A 81 10.20 3.76 -5.97
CA VAL A 81 8.96 3.67 -5.17
C VAL A 81 7.74 3.40 -6.07
N SER A 82 7.66 4.08 -7.22
CA SER A 82 6.56 3.90 -8.17
C SER A 82 6.55 2.51 -8.81
N MET A 83 7.71 1.89 -9.02
CA MET A 83 7.81 0.52 -9.55
C MET A 83 7.33 -0.52 -8.51
N LEU A 84 7.56 -0.24 -7.23
CA LEU A 84 7.14 -1.09 -6.11
C LEU A 84 5.66 -0.90 -5.74
N ALA A 85 5.10 0.30 -5.85
CA ALA A 85 3.70 0.60 -5.49
C ALA A 85 2.63 -0.32 -6.14
N PRO A 86 2.65 -0.63 -7.45
CA PRO A 86 1.64 -1.47 -8.08
C PRO A 86 1.70 -2.92 -7.58
N SER A 87 2.84 -3.39 -7.05
CA SER A 87 2.95 -4.75 -6.52
C SER A 87 2.01 -4.97 -5.33
N VAL A 88 1.88 -3.97 -4.44
CA VAL A 88 1.00 -4.05 -3.26
C VAL A 88 -0.47 -3.98 -3.68
N ALA A 89 -0.80 -3.13 -4.65
CA ALA A 89 -2.16 -3.01 -5.19
C ALA A 89 -2.62 -4.31 -5.89
N THR A 90 -1.69 -4.98 -6.57
CA THR A 90 -1.95 -6.26 -7.24
C THR A 90 -2.20 -7.37 -6.21
N ILE A 91 -1.43 -7.41 -5.11
CA ILE A 91 -1.63 -8.38 -4.03
C ILE A 91 -2.99 -8.19 -3.36
N LEU A 92 -3.39 -6.95 -3.04
CA LEU A 92 -4.69 -6.65 -2.46
C LEU A 92 -5.85 -7.09 -3.37
N SER A 93 -5.71 -6.84 -4.67
CA SER A 93 -6.70 -7.24 -5.68
C SER A 93 -6.80 -8.77 -5.77
N GLY A 94 -5.67 -9.48 -5.64
CA GLY A 94 -5.62 -10.94 -5.57
C GLY A 94 -6.42 -11.52 -4.39
N TYR A 95 -6.33 -10.90 -3.22
CA TYR A 95 -7.12 -11.31 -2.04
C TYR A 95 -8.62 -11.12 -2.25
N GLN A 96 -9.03 -9.99 -2.85
CA GLN A 96 -10.44 -9.76 -3.17
C GLN A 96 -10.95 -10.85 -4.12
N ILE A 97 -10.21 -11.15 -5.18
CA ILE A 97 -10.56 -12.22 -6.12
C ILE A 97 -10.68 -13.57 -5.40
N GLN A 98 -9.78 -13.87 -4.47
CA GLN A 98 -9.82 -15.13 -3.71
C GLN A 98 -11.04 -15.21 -2.80
N SER A 99 -11.41 -14.10 -2.13
CA SER A 99 -12.61 -14.04 -1.30
C SER A 99 -13.89 -14.21 -2.12
N LEU A 100 -13.99 -13.52 -3.27
CA LEU A 100 -15.13 -13.63 -4.17
C LEU A 100 -15.28 -15.05 -4.76
N LYS A 101 -14.17 -15.73 -5.08
CA LYS A 101 -14.21 -17.13 -5.53
C LYS A 101 -14.72 -18.07 -4.44
N GLY A 102 -14.35 -17.84 -3.18
CA GLY A 102 -14.86 -18.62 -2.04
C GLY A 102 -16.38 -18.46 -1.88
N GLU A 103 -16.89 -17.24 -1.96
CA GLU A 103 -18.32 -16.96 -1.91
C GLU A 103 -19.08 -17.56 -3.09
N GLN A 104 -18.54 -17.45 -4.31
CA GLN A 104 -19.13 -18.06 -5.49
C GLN A 104 -19.26 -19.58 -5.32
N GLN A 105 -18.20 -20.25 -4.86
CA GLN A 105 -18.21 -21.70 -4.67
C GLN A 105 -19.25 -22.11 -3.63
N ARG A 106 -19.32 -21.38 -2.50
CA ARG A 106 -20.31 -21.61 -1.46
C ARG A 106 -21.75 -21.50 -1.99
N LEU A 107 -22.04 -20.45 -2.77
CA LEU A 107 -23.37 -20.24 -3.36
C LEU A 107 -23.72 -21.34 -4.37
N LEU A 108 -22.75 -21.83 -5.15
CA LEU A 108 -22.96 -22.95 -6.07
C LEU A 108 -23.26 -24.25 -5.33
N ASP A 109 -22.59 -24.50 -4.22
CA ASP A 109 -22.84 -25.69 -3.40
C ASP A 109 -24.20 -25.62 -2.70
N GLU A 110 -24.58 -24.45 -2.18
CA GLU A 110 -25.92 -24.20 -1.63
C GLU A 110 -27.00 -24.41 -2.70
N ARG A 111 -26.80 -23.88 -3.91
CA ARG A 111 -27.72 -24.09 -5.03
C ARG A 111 -27.88 -25.57 -5.38
N ARG A 112 -26.77 -26.30 -5.55
CA ARG A 112 -26.82 -27.74 -5.86
C ARG A 112 -27.56 -28.52 -4.77
N ARG A 113 -27.35 -28.17 -3.50
CA ARG A 113 -28.05 -28.78 -2.38
C ARG A 113 -29.55 -28.54 -2.47
N LEU A 114 -29.97 -27.30 -2.72
CA LEU A 114 -31.38 -26.95 -2.88
C LEU A 114 -32.02 -27.68 -4.07
N GLU A 115 -31.32 -27.78 -5.21
CA GLU A 115 -31.81 -28.52 -6.38
C GLU A 115 -32.03 -30.02 -6.06
N VAL A 116 -31.17 -30.64 -5.25
CA VAL A 116 -31.34 -32.03 -4.81
C VAL A 116 -32.51 -32.16 -3.83
N GLU A 117 -32.65 -31.22 -2.89
CA GLU A 117 -33.77 -31.19 -1.94
C GLU A 117 -35.10 -31.01 -2.66
N GLU A 118 -35.17 -30.12 -3.65
CA GLU A 118 -36.33 -29.89 -4.51
C GLU A 118 -36.67 -31.14 -5.32
N ALA A 119 -35.69 -31.74 -6.00
CA ALA A 119 -35.92 -32.99 -6.76
C ALA A 119 -36.44 -34.12 -5.86
N THR A 120 -35.99 -34.18 -4.61
CA THR A 120 -36.45 -35.16 -3.62
C THR A 120 -37.88 -34.85 -3.15
N LEU A 121 -38.22 -33.57 -2.93
CA LEU A 121 -39.56 -33.09 -2.58
C LEU A 121 -40.58 -33.33 -3.69
N VAL A 122 -40.20 -33.05 -4.93
CA VAL A 122 -41.03 -33.17 -6.13
C VAL A 122 -41.04 -34.59 -6.69
N SER A 123 -40.25 -35.51 -6.12
CA SER A 123 -40.20 -36.89 -6.58
C SER A 123 -41.60 -37.53 -6.59
N PRO A 124 -42.04 -38.13 -7.72
CA PRO A 124 -43.39 -38.65 -7.86
C PRO A 124 -43.71 -39.75 -6.83
N ALA A 125 -42.73 -40.58 -6.48
CA ALA A 125 -42.86 -41.61 -5.45
C ALA A 125 -43.20 -41.02 -4.06
N ARG A 126 -42.62 -39.86 -3.69
CA ARG A 126 -42.92 -39.18 -2.43
C ARG A 126 -44.29 -38.49 -2.48
N LEU A 127 -44.61 -37.84 -3.59
CA LEU A 127 -45.92 -37.21 -3.81
C LEU A 127 -47.05 -38.24 -3.74
N GLU A 128 -46.88 -39.42 -4.35
CA GLU A 128 -47.84 -40.53 -4.25
C GLU A 128 -48.00 -41.05 -2.82
N GLY A 129 -46.91 -41.16 -2.06
CA GLY A 129 -46.96 -41.53 -0.64
C GLY A 129 -47.77 -40.53 0.20
N LEU A 130 -47.55 -39.23 -0.01
CA LEU A 130 -48.32 -38.15 0.63
C LEU A 130 -49.79 -38.15 0.18
N ALA A 131 -50.05 -38.38 -1.10
CA ALA A 131 -51.39 -38.46 -1.68
C ALA A 131 -52.21 -39.60 -1.05
N ARG A 132 -51.60 -40.77 -0.85
CA ARG A 132 -52.22 -41.90 -0.13
C ARG A 132 -52.51 -41.58 1.34
N GLN A 133 -51.58 -40.93 2.04
CA GLN A 133 -51.79 -40.53 3.45
C GLN A 133 -52.90 -39.50 3.63
N ARG A 134 -53.09 -38.61 2.65
CA ARG A 134 -54.11 -37.55 2.70
C ARG A 134 -55.42 -37.94 2.02
N SER A 135 -55.59 -39.21 1.68
CA SER A 135 -56.77 -39.73 0.95
C SER A 135 -57.04 -39.01 -0.37
N MET A 136 -56.03 -38.34 -0.94
CA MET A 136 -56.08 -37.67 -2.23
C MET A 136 -55.64 -38.67 -3.29
N GLN A 137 -56.49 -39.64 -3.60
CA GLN A 137 -56.21 -40.59 -4.66
C GLN A 137 -56.50 -39.97 -6.03
N GLN A 138 -55.74 -40.38 -7.04
CA GLN A 138 -55.96 -39.92 -8.41
C GLN A 138 -57.39 -40.32 -8.83
N PRO A 139 -58.25 -39.36 -9.23
CA PRO A 139 -59.63 -39.65 -9.55
C PRO A 139 -59.70 -40.64 -10.73
N SER A 140 -60.56 -41.65 -10.62
CA SER A 140 -60.78 -42.60 -11.71
C SER A 140 -61.30 -41.87 -12.95
N ALA A 141 -60.88 -42.32 -14.14
CA ALA A 141 -61.30 -41.73 -15.43
C ALA A 141 -62.84 -41.67 -15.52
N GLY A 142 -63.41 -40.47 -15.33
CA GLY A 142 -64.86 -40.22 -15.30
C GLY A 142 -65.37 -39.40 -14.10
N GLN A 143 -64.57 -39.19 -13.04
CA GLN A 143 -64.99 -38.47 -11.83
C GLN A 143 -64.70 -36.94 -11.85
N ILE A 144 -64.15 -36.42 -12.95
CA ILE A 144 -63.82 -35.01 -13.10
C ILE A 144 -65.02 -34.30 -13.73
N VAL A 145 -65.80 -33.60 -12.91
CA VAL A 145 -66.91 -32.76 -13.37
C VAL A 145 -66.37 -31.34 -13.58
N HIS A 146 -66.20 -30.94 -14.83
CA HIS A 146 -65.96 -29.54 -15.17
C HIS A 146 -67.26 -28.77 -14.98
N MET A 147 -67.27 -27.83 -14.03
CA MET A 147 -68.35 -26.85 -13.90
C MET A 147 -68.14 -25.80 -14.99
N ASP A 148 -68.94 -25.83 -16.05
CA ASP A 148 -68.93 -24.77 -17.07
C ASP A 148 -69.31 -23.43 -16.41
N GLY A 149 -68.46 -22.43 -16.64
CA GLY A 149 -68.38 -21.21 -15.84
C GLY A 149 -69.67 -20.37 -15.81
N ALA A 150 -70.09 -20.02 -14.59
CA ALA A 150 -70.98 -18.88 -14.39
C ALA A 150 -70.23 -17.56 -14.71
N PRO A 151 -70.81 -16.61 -15.45
CA PRO A 151 -70.08 -15.52 -16.11
C PRO A 151 -69.63 -14.34 -15.22
N ASN A 152 -69.59 -14.44 -13.88
CA ASN A 152 -69.45 -13.25 -13.02
C ASN A 152 -68.49 -13.43 -11.83
N THR A 153 -67.20 -13.69 -12.08
CA THR A 153 -66.20 -13.63 -11.00
C THR A 153 -65.00 -12.78 -11.42
N SER A 154 -65.07 -11.52 -10.99
CA SER A 154 -64.01 -10.52 -11.04
C SER A 154 -62.71 -11.07 -10.45
N VAL A 155 -61.73 -11.29 -11.32
CA VAL A 155 -60.37 -11.65 -10.93
C VAL A 155 -59.68 -10.40 -10.38
N ALA A 156 -59.45 -10.36 -9.07
CA ALA A 156 -58.67 -9.32 -8.42
C ALA A 156 -57.19 -9.49 -8.77
N LEU A 157 -56.68 -8.65 -9.68
CA LEU A 157 -55.25 -8.54 -9.98
C LEU A 157 -54.62 -7.57 -8.96
N ASN A 158 -53.80 -8.09 -8.05
CA ASN A 158 -52.93 -7.26 -7.21
C ASN A 158 -51.59 -7.09 -7.92
N THR A 159 -51.42 -5.95 -8.61
CA THR A 159 -50.14 -5.56 -9.19
C THR A 159 -49.35 -4.76 -8.14
N VAL A 160 -48.37 -5.41 -7.53
CA VAL A 160 -47.39 -4.74 -6.66
C VAL A 160 -46.34 -4.07 -7.55
N LYS A 161 -46.10 -2.78 -7.28
CA LYS A 161 -45.26 -1.84 -8.04
C LYS A 161 -43.77 -2.02 -7.75
#